data_AF-B4J740-F1
#
_entry.id   AF-B4J740-F1
#
_cell.length_a   1.000
_cell.length_b   1.000
_cell.length_c   1.000
_cell.angle_alpha   90.00
_cell.angle_beta   90.00
_cell.angle_gamma   90.00
#
_symmetry.space_group_name_H-M   'P 1'
#
loop_
_entity.id
_entity.type
_entity.pdbx_description
1 polymer ?
#
loop_
_entity_poly.entity_id
_entity_poly.type
_entity_poly.pdbx_seq_one_letter_code
_entity_poly.pdbx_strand_id
1 'polypeptide(L)'
;MCTTLECYACSYLLGQSDATCLTNASAVRALNCTKKYCLTVRQEAIHNGNKVISFLRDCQDKPVILNGVKTDDSFRFYYRSCQQNLCNGHNGRVSNSSGGGGGGGGGVGALGGNHNAIIPGKNGCLGSRPDSVWLRLLLLLMPAAAATW
;
A
#
# COMPACT_ATOMS: atom_id res chain seq x y z
N MET A 1 9.00 -19.16 2.93
CA MET A 1 7.74 -18.55 3.44
C MET A 1 7.69 -17.12 2.94
N CYS A 2 6.62 -16.67 2.26
CA CYS A 2 6.45 -15.23 1.98
C CYS A 2 6.16 -14.55 3.32
N THR A 3 7.03 -13.63 3.71
CA THR A 3 6.78 -12.73 4.84
C THR A 3 5.55 -11.90 4.48
N THR A 4 4.49 -11.98 5.30
CA THR A 4 3.29 -11.17 5.08
C THR A 4 3.62 -9.71 5.39
N LEU A 5 3.09 -8.78 4.60
CA LEU A 5 3.31 -7.35 4.81
C LEU A 5 2.48 -6.92 6.02
N GLU A 6 3.10 -6.38 7.06
CA GLU A 6 2.34 -5.87 8.22
C GLU A 6 1.94 -4.40 7.97
N CYS A 7 0.67 -4.05 8.20
CA CYS A 7 0.18 -2.68 8.01
C CYS A 7 -0.72 -2.26 9.17
N TYR A 8 -0.68 -0.99 9.58
CA TYR A 8 -1.70 -0.45 10.46
C TYR A 8 -3.05 -0.41 9.74
N ALA A 9 -4.14 -0.72 10.44
CA ALA A 9 -5.48 -0.72 9.87
C ALA A 9 -6.49 -0.08 10.82
N CYS A 10 -7.11 1.00 10.37
CA CYS A 10 -8.10 1.76 11.11
C CYS A 10 -8.80 2.77 10.21
N SER A 11 -9.93 3.30 10.67
CA SER A 11 -10.58 4.44 10.06
C SER A 11 -10.95 5.48 11.12
N TYR A 12 -10.94 6.74 10.74
CA TYR A 12 -11.48 7.86 11.50
C TYR A 12 -12.44 8.63 10.60
N LEU A 13 -13.55 9.08 11.18
CA LEU A 13 -14.48 10.01 10.57
C LEU A 13 -14.72 11.17 11.52
N LEU A 14 -14.84 12.37 10.95
CA LEU A 14 -15.11 13.57 11.74
C LEU A 14 -16.40 13.40 12.57
N GLY A 15 -16.30 13.71 13.86
CA GLY A 15 -17.40 13.54 14.82
C GLY A 15 -17.28 12.26 15.66
N GLN A 16 -16.40 11.32 15.30
CA GLN A 16 -16.06 10.22 16.20
C GLN A 16 -15.18 10.69 17.36
N SER A 17 -15.41 10.09 18.54
CA SER A 17 -14.65 10.36 19.76
C SER A 17 -13.25 9.77 19.71
N ASP A 18 -13.08 8.62 19.05
CA ASP A 18 -11.79 7.97 18.91
C ASP A 18 -11.02 8.54 17.71
N ALA A 19 -10.04 9.40 18.00
CA ALA A 19 -9.12 9.97 17.02
C ALA A 19 -7.80 9.19 16.90
N THR A 20 -7.66 8.03 17.56
CA THR A 20 -6.40 7.26 17.64
C THR A 20 -5.86 6.91 16.25
N CYS A 21 -6.74 6.59 15.30
CA CYS A 21 -6.34 6.33 13.92
C CYS A 21 -5.60 7.51 13.28
N LEU A 22 -5.96 8.75 13.62
CA LEU A 22 -5.31 9.94 13.10
C LEU A 22 -4.03 10.29 13.89
N THR A 23 -4.05 10.16 15.21
CA THR A 23 -3.03 10.73 16.11
C THR A 23 -1.96 9.75 16.57
N ASN A 24 -2.25 8.45 16.65
CA ASN A 24 -1.33 7.45 17.18
C ASN A 24 -1.47 6.10 16.43
N ALA A 25 -0.65 5.91 15.41
CA ALA A 25 -0.67 4.68 14.60
C ALA A 25 -0.34 3.43 15.40
N SER A 26 0.64 3.50 16.28
CA SER A 26 1.11 2.35 17.05
C SER A 26 0.08 1.85 18.05
N ALA A 27 -0.92 2.66 18.39
CA ALA A 27 -2.03 2.27 19.25
C ALA A 27 -3.21 1.60 18.51
N VAL A 28 -3.19 1.60 17.16
CA VAL A 28 -4.19 0.86 16.38
C VAL A 28 -3.69 -0.53 15.98
N ARG A 29 -4.63 -1.39 15.58
CA ARG A 29 -4.34 -2.74 15.15
C ARG A 29 -3.36 -2.75 13.95
N ALA A 30 -2.30 -3.54 14.07
CA ALA A 30 -1.50 -4.00 12.94
C ALA A 30 -2.11 -5.29 12.37
N LEU A 31 -2.22 -5.37 11.04
CA LEU A 31 -2.71 -6.52 10.32
C LEU A 31 -1.58 -7.18 9.54
N ASN A 32 -1.56 -8.51 9.56
CA ASN A 32 -0.79 -9.34 8.62
C ASN A 32 -1.51 -9.36 7.27
N CYS A 33 -1.08 -8.50 6.34
CA CYS A 33 -1.69 -8.34 5.03
C CYS A 33 -1.06 -9.30 4.01
N THR A 34 -1.92 -10.02 3.29
CA THR A 34 -1.54 -10.79 2.09
C THR A 34 -1.41 -9.90 0.84
N LYS A 35 -1.48 -8.59 1.03
CA LYS A 35 -1.53 -7.55 0.00
C LYS A 35 -0.16 -6.90 -0.20
N LYS A 36 0.03 -6.28 -1.36
CA LYS A 36 1.33 -5.72 -1.78
C LYS A 36 1.67 -4.35 -1.20
N TYR A 37 0.69 -3.57 -0.73
CA TYR A 37 0.90 -2.20 -0.25
C TYR A 37 0.14 -1.94 1.04
N CYS A 38 0.79 -1.27 1.98
CA CYS A 38 0.09 -0.52 3.03
C CYS A 38 -0.36 0.82 2.47
N LEU A 39 -1.49 1.32 2.98
CA LEU A 39 -2.15 2.53 2.52
C LEU A 39 -2.43 3.50 3.65
N THR A 40 -2.38 4.78 3.29
CA THR A 40 -3.00 5.87 4.03
C THR A 40 -3.79 6.74 3.07
N VAL A 41 -5.08 6.97 3.37
CA VAL A 41 -5.90 7.96 2.68
C VAL A 41 -6.36 9.00 3.69
N ARG A 42 -6.05 10.28 3.42
CA ARG A 42 -6.47 11.39 4.26
C ARG A 42 -7.31 12.37 3.47
N GLN A 43 -8.48 12.70 4.00
CA GLN A 43 -9.36 13.72 3.42
C GLN A 43 -9.42 14.93 4.34
N GLU A 44 -9.20 16.11 3.78
CA GLU A 44 -9.32 17.39 4.47
C GLU A 44 -10.34 18.28 3.79
N ALA A 45 -11.12 19.04 4.55
CA ALA A 45 -11.99 20.08 4.01
C ALA A 45 -11.17 21.35 3.71
N ILE A 46 -11.27 21.86 2.49
CA ILE A 46 -10.51 23.04 2.04
C ILE A 46 -10.99 24.29 2.75
N HIS A 47 -12.31 24.52 2.77
CA HIS A 47 -12.92 25.74 3.30
C HIS A 47 -13.11 25.74 4.82
N ASN A 48 -12.86 24.61 5.49
CA ASN A 48 -13.03 24.48 6.94
C ASN A 48 -11.67 24.31 7.65
N GLY A 49 -10.73 25.22 7.37
CA GLY A 49 -9.43 25.26 8.03
C GLY A 49 -8.57 24.00 7.85
N ASN A 50 -8.68 23.31 6.71
CA ASN A 50 -7.98 22.04 6.46
C ASN A 50 -8.30 20.94 7.49
N LYS A 51 -9.51 20.98 8.08
CA LYS A 51 -9.97 19.99 9.05
C LYS A 51 -10.00 18.60 8.42
N VAL A 52 -9.46 17.61 9.13
CA VAL A 52 -9.50 16.21 8.68
C VAL A 52 -10.93 15.70 8.79
N ILE A 53 -11.50 15.29 7.66
CA ILE A 53 -12.86 14.77 7.55
C ILE A 53 -12.87 13.26 7.66
N SER A 54 -11.90 12.62 7.02
CA SER A 54 -11.70 11.17 7.11
C SER A 54 -10.22 10.82 7.07
N PHE A 55 -9.88 9.71 7.71
CA PHE A 55 -8.55 9.13 7.67
C PHE A 55 -8.67 7.61 7.64
N LEU A 56 -7.98 6.98 6.70
CA LEU A 56 -8.01 5.52 6.52
C LEU A 56 -6.57 5.01 6.49
N ARG A 57 -6.34 3.93 7.24
CA ARG A 57 -5.18 3.05 7.07
C ARG A 57 -5.66 1.66 6.70
N ASP A 58 -5.04 1.08 5.69
CA ASP A 58 -5.42 -0.24 5.18
C ASP A 58 -4.28 -0.89 4.38
N CYS A 59 -4.54 -2.02 3.71
CA CYS A 59 -3.61 -2.65 2.77
C CYS A 59 -4.31 -3.16 1.51
N GLN A 60 -3.70 -2.95 0.34
CA GLN A 60 -4.28 -3.31 -0.96
C GLN A 60 -3.23 -3.83 -1.95
N ASP A 61 -3.68 -4.63 -2.92
CA ASP A 61 -2.81 -5.11 -4.02
C ASP A 61 -2.57 -4.06 -5.09
N LYS A 62 -3.60 -3.25 -5.38
CA LYS A 62 -3.62 -2.26 -6.44
C LYS A 62 -4.24 -0.97 -5.91
N PRO A 63 -3.45 -0.08 -5.30
CA PRO A 63 -3.93 1.23 -4.86
C PRO A 63 -4.46 2.04 -6.04
N VAL A 64 -5.56 2.77 -5.83
CA VAL A 64 -6.12 3.66 -6.87
C VAL A 64 -5.09 4.71 -7.30
N ILE A 65 -4.32 5.21 -6.34
CA ILE A 65 -3.21 6.14 -6.55
C ILE A 65 -2.07 5.71 -5.62
N LEU A 66 -0.89 5.46 -6.17
CA LEU A 66 0.26 5.03 -5.37
C LEU A 66 0.70 6.13 -4.41
N ASN A 67 1.00 7.31 -4.91
CA ASN A 67 1.33 8.48 -4.10
C ASN A 67 0.83 9.71 -4.82
N GLY A 68 0.05 10.57 -4.16
CA GLY A 68 -0.47 11.76 -4.80
C GLY A 68 -1.41 12.58 -3.93
N VAL A 69 -1.78 13.75 -4.43
CA VAL A 69 -2.80 14.61 -3.83
C VAL A 69 -3.83 14.90 -4.92
N LYS A 70 -5.11 14.68 -4.62
CA LYS A 70 -6.23 15.11 -5.47
C LYS A 70 -7.03 16.14 -4.70
N THR A 71 -7.52 17.15 -5.40
CA THR A 71 -8.29 18.24 -4.80
C THR A 71 -9.53 18.42 -5.67
N ASP A 72 -10.68 18.50 -5.04
CA ASP A 72 -11.93 18.97 -5.66
C ASP A 72 -12.34 20.31 -5.01
N ASP A 73 -13.54 20.81 -5.30
CA ASP A 73 -14.01 22.11 -4.80
C ASP A 73 -14.18 22.15 -3.27
N SER A 74 -14.35 21.00 -2.61
CA SER A 74 -14.66 20.91 -1.18
C SER A 74 -13.55 20.28 -0.36
N PHE A 75 -12.79 19.36 -0.96
CA PHE A 75 -11.90 18.44 -0.27
C PHE A 75 -10.55 18.27 -0.95
N ARG A 76 -9.54 18.03 -0.11
CA ARG A 76 -8.21 17.59 -0.52
C ARG A 76 -7.95 16.18 0.00
N PHE A 77 -7.63 15.28 -0.90
CA PHE A 77 -7.32 13.88 -0.65
C PHE A 77 -5.83 13.63 -0.81
N TYR A 78 -5.21 13.05 0.20
CA TYR A 78 -3.82 12.59 0.17
C TYR A 78 -3.81 11.07 0.11
N TYR A 79 -3.19 10.51 -0.93
CA TYR A 79 -3.02 9.08 -1.14
C TYR A 79 -1.56 8.72 -0.91
N ARG A 80 -1.29 7.78 -0.01
CA ARG A 80 0.06 7.29 0.27
C ARG A 80 0.07 5.77 0.27
N SER A 81 1.08 5.19 -0.36
CA SER A 81 1.29 3.75 -0.39
C SER A 81 2.77 3.41 -0.23
N CYS A 82 3.04 2.28 0.41
CA CYS A 82 4.39 1.79 0.69
C CYS A 82 4.37 0.26 0.87
N GLN A 83 5.54 -0.38 0.79
CA GLN A 83 5.67 -1.86 0.76
C GLN A 83 6.57 -2.40 1.88
N GLN A 84 6.73 -1.64 2.97
CA GLN A 84 7.52 -2.02 4.14
C GLN A 84 6.58 -2.27 5.32
N ASN A 85 6.97 -3.14 6.26
CA ASN A 85 6.16 -3.38 7.44
C ASN A 85 5.90 -2.08 8.21
N LEU A 86 4.64 -1.85 8.57
CA LEU A 86 4.15 -0.75 9.38
C LEU A 86 4.47 0.65 8.82
N CYS A 87 4.74 0.75 7.52
CA CYS A 87 5.18 1.98 6.87
C CYS A 87 4.10 3.07 6.78
N ASN A 88 2.83 2.70 6.95
CA ASN A 88 1.69 3.62 6.94
C ASN A 88 1.44 4.32 8.30
N GLY A 89 2.46 4.43 9.15
CA GLY A 89 2.39 5.10 10.46
C GLY A 89 2.38 6.64 10.43
N HIS A 90 2.55 7.25 9.26
CA HIS A 90 2.59 8.71 9.09
C HIS A 90 1.17 9.34 9.14
N ASN A 91 1.09 10.68 9.05
CA ASN A 91 -0.14 11.47 9.15
C ASN A 91 -0.86 11.75 7.81
N GLY A 92 -0.55 10.98 6.76
CA GLY A 92 -1.11 11.15 5.41
C GLY A 92 -0.58 12.32 4.55
N ARG A 93 -0.02 13.39 5.13
CA ARG A 93 0.44 14.57 4.35
C ARG A 93 1.80 14.35 3.67
N VAL A 94 2.73 13.71 4.36
CA VAL A 94 4.07 13.43 3.82
C VAL A 94 4.10 12.08 3.10
N SER A 95 4.94 11.97 2.07
CA SER A 95 5.20 10.72 1.33
C SER A 95 6.41 9.96 1.87
N ASN A 96 6.82 10.25 3.11
CA ASN A 96 8.04 9.68 3.63
C ASN A 96 7.85 8.19 3.96
N SER A 97 8.41 7.34 3.10
CA SER A 97 8.49 5.89 3.26
C SER A 97 9.71 5.55 4.13
N SER A 98 9.79 6.13 5.32
CA SER A 98 10.79 5.77 6.32
C SER A 98 10.03 5.34 7.55
N GLY A 99 9.97 4.03 7.77
CA GLY A 99 9.41 3.48 8.99
C GLY A 99 10.16 4.00 10.21
N GLY A 100 9.39 4.33 11.25
CA GLY A 100 9.84 4.34 12.65
C GLY A 100 10.58 5.58 13.12
N GLY A 101 9.88 6.44 13.86
CA GLY A 101 10.48 7.48 14.70
C GLY A 101 9.53 8.65 14.88
N GLY A 102 8.79 8.67 15.99
CA GLY A 102 7.91 9.78 16.33
C GLY A 102 8.67 11.10 16.53
N GLY A 103 7.95 12.21 16.37
CA GLY A 103 8.36 13.52 16.87
C GLY A 103 8.56 14.59 15.80
N GLY A 104 7.60 15.52 15.75
CA GLY A 104 7.86 16.95 15.65
C GLY A 104 8.44 17.55 14.37
N GLY A 105 7.71 18.50 13.80
CA GLY A 105 8.34 19.75 13.33
C GLY A 105 8.27 20.04 11.83
N GLY A 106 7.69 21.19 11.52
CA GLY A 106 8.26 22.10 10.53
C GLY A 106 8.02 21.76 9.06
N GLY A 107 6.87 22.16 8.53
CA GLY A 107 6.76 22.43 7.11
C GLY A 107 7.54 23.69 6.76
N VAL A 108 8.75 23.53 6.23
CA VAL A 108 9.38 24.50 5.33
C VAL A 108 9.96 23.73 4.14
N GLY A 109 9.65 24.21 2.94
CA GLY A 109 10.50 24.09 1.76
C GLY A 109 10.86 22.69 1.26
N ALA A 110 10.34 22.35 0.08
CA ALA A 110 10.94 21.36 -0.80
C ALA A 110 12.47 21.51 -0.87
N LEU A 111 13.19 20.38 -0.78
CA LEU A 111 14.43 20.13 -1.53
C LEU A 111 14.52 18.63 -1.82
N GLY A 112 14.78 18.31 -3.08
CA GLY A 112 14.93 16.95 -3.57
C GLY A 112 15.99 16.17 -2.79
N GLY A 113 15.59 15.00 -2.32
CA GLY A 113 16.50 13.93 -1.93
C GLY A 113 16.40 12.85 -2.98
N ASN A 114 17.40 12.76 -3.85
CA ASN A 114 17.62 11.65 -4.76
C ASN A 114 17.96 10.44 -3.90
N HIS A 115 16.93 9.73 -3.44
CA HIS A 115 17.13 8.46 -2.75
C HIS A 115 17.39 7.38 -3.80
N ASN A 116 18.66 7.29 -4.20
CA ASN A 116 19.27 6.06 -4.73
C ASN A 116 19.36 5.03 -3.60
N ALA A 117 18.22 4.71 -2.98
CA ALA A 117 18.12 3.62 -2.04
C ALA A 117 18.22 2.34 -2.88
N ILE A 118 19.41 1.74 -2.89
CA ILE A 118 19.58 0.31 -3.12
C ILE A 118 18.51 -0.37 -2.27
N ILE A 119 17.48 -0.92 -2.92
CA ILE A 119 16.43 -1.70 -2.27
C ILE A 119 17.08 -3.03 -1.90
N PRO A 120 17.35 -3.32 -0.61
CA PRO A 120 17.79 -4.65 -0.24
C PRO A 120 16.53 -5.53 -0.24
N GLY A 121 16.49 -6.50 -1.15
CA GLY A 121 15.60 -7.65 -1.05
C GLY A 121 14.12 -7.40 -1.37
N LYS A 122 13.81 -7.12 -2.63
CA LYS A 122 12.54 -7.55 -3.21
C LYS A 122 12.55 -9.09 -3.27
N ASN A 123 12.18 -9.75 -2.19
CA ASN A 123 11.71 -11.14 -2.27
C ASN A 123 10.34 -11.08 -2.91
N GLY A 124 10.33 -10.97 -4.24
CA GLY A 124 9.11 -11.04 -5.02
C GLY A 124 8.39 -12.32 -4.64
N CYS A 125 7.21 -12.21 -4.06
CA CYS A 125 6.22 -13.26 -4.20
C CYS A 125 5.85 -13.26 -5.70
N LEU A 126 6.67 -13.96 -6.49
CA LEU A 126 6.22 -14.64 -7.68
C LEU A 126 5.03 -15.46 -7.20
N GLY A 127 3.84 -14.95 -7.47
CA GLY A 127 2.68 -15.81 -7.51
C GLY A 127 3.03 -16.88 -8.51
N SER A 128 3.28 -18.09 -8.03
CA SER A 128 3.11 -19.30 -8.82
C SER A 128 1.64 -19.28 -9.26
N ARG A 129 1.35 -18.58 -10.36
CA ARG A 129 0.37 -19.09 -11.29
C ARG A 129 0.85 -20.51 -11.60
N PRO A 130 0.05 -21.56 -11.40
CA PRO A 130 0.25 -22.75 -12.19
C PRO A 130 -0.14 -22.36 -13.63
N ASP A 131 0.76 -21.69 -14.36
CA ASP A 131 0.66 -21.67 -15.80
C ASP A 131 0.96 -23.08 -16.28
N SER A 132 -0.14 -23.76 -16.57
CA SER A 132 -0.30 -25.07 -17.14
C SER A 132 0.42 -25.20 -18.49
N VAL A 133 1.76 -25.26 -18.46
CA VAL A 133 2.60 -25.57 -19.62
C VAL A 133 2.83 -27.08 -19.77
N TRP A 134 2.49 -27.88 -18.75
CA TRP A 134 2.53 -29.35 -18.80
C TRP A 134 1.36 -30.00 -19.58
N LEU A 135 0.42 -29.23 -20.13
CA LEU A 135 -0.67 -29.75 -20.97
C LEU A 135 -0.48 -29.49 -22.47
N ARG A 136 0.74 -29.16 -22.92
CA ARG A 136 1.04 -28.98 -24.36
C ARG A 136 2.19 -29.84 -24.90
N LEU A 137 2.61 -30.89 -24.19
CA LEU A 137 3.65 -31.81 -24.66
C LEU A 137 3.25 -33.30 -24.59
N LEU A 138 1.96 -33.62 -24.76
CA LEU A 138 1.46 -35.01 -24.80
C LEU A 138 0.62 -35.34 -26.05
N LEU A 139 0.74 -34.55 -27.11
CA LEU A 139 0.01 -34.76 -28.37
C LEU A 139 0.89 -35.00 -29.61
N LEU A 140 2.18 -35.30 -29.43
CA LEU A 140 3.10 -35.55 -30.56
C LEU A 140 3.90 -36.86 -30.50
N LEU A 141 3.46 -37.86 -29.72
CA LEU A 141 4.06 -39.20 -29.74
C LEU A 141 2.99 -40.30 -29.78
N MET A 142 2.21 -40.34 -30.87
CA MET A 142 1.59 -41.59 -31.33
C MET A 142 2.32 -42.00 -32.62
N PRO A 143 3.12 -43.08 -32.62
CA PRO A 143 3.67 -43.61 -33.84
C PRO A 143 2.53 -44.16 -34.72
N ALA A 144 2.65 -43.90 -36.03
CA ALA A 144 1.76 -44.40 -37.05
C ALA A 144 1.64 -45.93 -37.00
N ALA A 145 0.43 -46.44 -36.82
CA ALA A 145 0.10 -47.82 -37.14
C ALA A 145 -0.54 -47.83 -38.54
N ALA A 146 0.22 -48.33 -39.51
CA ALA A 146 -0.26 -48.67 -40.83
C ALA A 146 -1.36 -49.74 -40.71
N ALA A 147 -2.53 -49.47 -41.30
CA ALA A 147 -3.53 -50.49 -41.56
C ALA A 147 -3.37 -50.96 -43.00
N THR A 148 -2.58 -52.01 -43.19
CA THR A 148 -2.78 -53.00 -44.25
C THR A 148 -3.75 -54.04 -43.70
N TRP A 149 -4.82 -54.35 -44.42
CA TRP A 149 -5.39 -55.67 -44.77
C TRP A 149 -6.74 -55.43 -45.44
#